data_AF-A0A9D7VS98-F1
#
_entry.id   AF-A0A9D7VS98-F1
#
_cell.length_a   1.000
_cell.length_b   1.000
_cell.length_c   1.000
_cell.angle_alpha   90.00
_cell.angle_beta   90.00
_cell.angle_gamma   90.00
#
_symmetry.space_group_name_H-M   'P 1'
#
loop_
_entity.id
_entity.type
_entity.pdbx_description
1 polymer ?
#
loop_
_entity_poly.entity_id
_entity_poly.type
_entity_poly.pdbx_seq_one_letter_code
_entity_poly.pdbx_strand_id
1 'polypeptide(L)'
;MKASLYPEEVLCVWAALRFKRATRWISSRGEDFLAASHGRGATSEGTLGVDADGRFLALRASVVSPLGHWLPSSAAIPAWNAGASCRAATGSRRSIFVQVLKPPTRRRSGSIAVPGARRPTA
;
A
#
# COMPACT_ATOMS: atom_id res chain seq x y z
N MET A 1 2.98 9.02 -4.95
CA MET A 1 2.57 10.04 -3.97
C MET A 1 3.60 10.01 -2.85
N LYS A 2 4.30 11.13 -2.56
CA LYS A 2 5.24 11.22 -1.43
C LYS A 2 4.44 11.58 -0.18
N ALA A 3 4.05 10.56 0.58
CA ALA A 3 3.21 10.68 1.78
C ALA A 3 3.85 10.02 3.02
N SER A 4 5.08 9.54 2.88
CA SER A 4 5.85 8.90 3.94
C SER A 4 7.22 9.54 4.04
N LEU A 5 7.77 9.51 5.26
CA LEU A 5 9.12 9.96 5.53
C LEU A 5 10.12 8.95 4.99
N TYR A 6 11.10 9.40 4.21
CA TYR A 6 12.14 8.56 3.64
C TYR A 6 13.46 8.72 4.40
N PRO A 7 14.30 7.68 4.53
CA PRO A 7 15.58 7.76 5.22
C PRO A 7 16.49 8.88 4.68
N GLU A 8 16.44 9.14 3.37
CA GLU A 8 17.24 10.15 2.69
C GLU A 8 16.85 11.58 3.13
N GLU A 9 15.60 11.81 3.50
CA GLU A 9 15.14 13.08 4.06
C GLU A 9 15.76 13.31 5.45
N VAL A 10 15.80 12.26 6.29
CA VAL A 10 16.46 12.31 7.60
C VAL A 10 17.96 12.54 7.47
N LEU A 11 18.60 11.84 6.53
CA LEU A 11 20.04 11.99 6.25
C LEU A 11 20.39 13.40 5.76
N CYS A 12 19.53 14.01 4.92
CA CYS A 12 19.70 15.40 4.51
C CYS A 12 19.67 16.35 5.69
N VAL A 13 18.69 16.23 6.57
CA VAL A 13 18.59 17.09 7.77
C VAL A 13 19.80 16.88 8.68
N TRP A 14 20.19 15.63 8.92
CA TRP A 14 21.36 15.30 9.73
C TRP A 14 22.65 15.90 9.14
N ALA A 15 22.85 15.79 7.83
CA ALA A 15 24.02 16.35 7.15
C ALA A 15 24.04 17.88 7.21
N ALA A 16 22.89 18.53 7.02
CA ALA A 16 22.77 19.98 7.16
C ALA A 16 23.16 20.46 8.56
N LEU A 17 22.68 19.77 9.61
CA LEU A 17 23.02 20.09 11.00
C LEU A 17 24.50 19.82 11.31
N ARG A 18 25.03 18.69 10.82
CA ARG A 18 26.41 18.25 11.09
C ARG A 18 27.45 19.16 10.46
N PHE A 19 27.23 19.55 9.20
CA PHE A 19 28.17 20.34 8.42
C PHE A 19 27.85 21.84 8.40
N LYS A 20 26.73 22.26 9.01
CA LYS A 20 26.25 23.64 9.04
C LYS A 20 26.19 24.30 7.66
N ARG A 21 25.78 23.52 6.65
CA ARG A 21 25.68 23.95 5.25
C ARG A 21 24.37 23.45 4.66
N ALA A 22 23.84 24.19 3.69
CA ALA A 22 22.70 23.72 2.93
C ALA A 22 23.07 22.44 2.16
N THR A 23 22.30 21.37 2.38
CA THR A 23 22.45 20.09 1.70
C THR A 23 21.22 19.83 0.85
N ARG A 24 21.44 19.39 -0.39
CA ARG A 24 20.38 19.01 -1.33
C ARG A 24 20.64 17.57 -1.77
N TRP A 25 19.60 16.76 -1.70
CA TRP A 25 19.58 15.44 -2.30
C TRP A 25 18.53 15.38 -3.40
N ILE A 26 18.87 14.68 -4.48
CA ILE A 26 17.99 14.46 -5.63
C ILE A 26 18.14 12.99 -6.00
N SER A 27 17.04 12.26 -5.89
CA SER A 27 16.95 10.87 -6.33
C SER A 27 17.06 10.76 -7.84
N SER A 28 17.77 9.74 -8.32
CA SER A 28 17.68 9.29 -9.71
C SER A 28 16.42 8.45 -9.93
N ARG A 29 15.99 8.34 -11.19
CA ARG A 29 14.82 7.51 -11.53
C ARG A 29 14.98 6.05 -11.12
N GLY A 30 16.20 5.51 -11.14
CA GLY A 30 16.50 4.15 -10.73
C GLY A 30 16.35 3.95 -9.21
N GLU A 31 16.83 4.91 -8.43
CA GLU A 31 16.69 4.90 -6.97
C GLU A 31 15.23 4.99 -6.56
N ASP A 32 14.43 5.83 -7.22
CA ASP A 32 12.98 5.91 -6.97
C ASP A 32 12.28 4.56 -7.22
N PHE A 33 12.65 3.79 -8.24
CA PHE A 33 12.07 2.47 -8.47
C PHE A 33 12.47 1.41 -7.44
N LEU A 34 13.61 1.57 -6.77
CA LEU A 34 14.12 0.61 -5.80
C LEU A 34 13.69 0.93 -4.37
N ALA A 35 13.70 2.21 -4.01
CA ALA A 35 13.54 2.68 -2.64
C ALA A 35 12.18 3.32 -2.36
N ALA A 36 11.49 3.86 -3.38
CA ALA A 36 10.22 4.52 -3.13
C ALA A 36 9.13 3.55 -2.69
N SER A 37 8.12 4.08 -1.99
CA SER A 37 6.96 3.31 -1.60
C SER A 37 6.12 2.93 -2.82
N HIS A 38 5.85 1.63 -2.97
CA HIS A 38 4.99 1.09 -4.02
C HIS A 38 3.60 0.82 -3.45
N GLY A 39 2.57 1.32 -4.13
CA GLY A 39 1.17 1.22 -3.67
C GLY A 39 0.33 0.16 -4.37
N ARG A 40 0.91 -0.62 -5.28
CA ARG A 40 0.17 -1.62 -6.09
C ARG A 40 0.52 -3.04 -5.64
N GLY A 41 -0.42 -3.96 -5.81
CA GLY A 41 -0.27 -5.37 -5.41
C GLY A 41 -1.13 -5.80 -4.22
N ALA A 42 -2.06 -4.95 -3.77
CA ALA A 42 -3.06 -5.37 -2.81
C ALA A 42 -4.05 -6.34 -3.48
N THR A 43 -4.35 -7.44 -2.81
CA THR A 43 -5.38 -8.41 -3.19
C THR A 43 -6.51 -8.30 -2.19
N SER A 44 -7.72 -8.07 -2.69
CA SER A 44 -8.93 -8.00 -1.87
C SER A 44 -9.86 -9.17 -2.17
N GLU A 45 -10.35 -9.83 -1.13
CA GLU A 45 -11.37 -10.86 -1.21
C GLU A 45 -12.56 -10.40 -0.36
N GLY A 46 -13.78 -10.51 -0.88
CA GLY A 46 -14.96 -10.05 -0.17
C GLY A 46 -16.17 -10.95 -0.36
N THR A 47 -17.01 -10.99 0.66
CA THR A 47 -18.30 -11.68 0.65
C THR A 47 -19.39 -10.66 0.96
N LEU A 48 -20.37 -10.55 0.06
CA LEU A 48 -21.53 -9.68 0.20
C LEU A 48 -22.78 -10.53 0.43
N GLY A 49 -23.45 -10.31 1.56
CA GLY A 49 -24.77 -10.89 1.83
C GLY A 49 -25.85 -9.97 1.28
N VAL A 50 -26.78 -10.54 0.51
CA VAL A 50 -27.94 -9.83 -0.05
C VAL A 50 -29.23 -10.54 0.35
N ASP A 51 -30.31 -9.79 0.56
CA ASP A 51 -31.65 -10.38 0.73
C ASP A 51 -32.31 -10.68 -0.63
N ALA A 52 -33.47 -11.34 -0.60
CA ALA A 52 -34.23 -11.70 -1.80
C ALA A 52 -34.74 -10.47 -2.60
N ASP A 53 -34.87 -9.32 -1.94
CA ASP A 53 -35.25 -8.04 -2.54
C ASP A 53 -34.03 -7.26 -3.08
N GLY A 54 -32.82 -7.82 -2.95
CA GLY A 54 -31.56 -7.22 -3.40
C GLY A 54 -30.95 -6.20 -2.43
N ARG A 55 -31.41 -6.10 -1.17
CA ARG A 55 -30.80 -5.22 -0.16
C ARG A 55 -29.52 -5.82 0.40
N PHE A 56 -28.53 -4.97 0.65
CA PHE A 56 -27.27 -5.36 1.27
C PHE A 56 -27.43 -5.61 2.77
N LEU A 57 -27.10 -6.83 3.22
CA LEU A 57 -27.20 -7.25 4.61
C LEU A 57 -25.88 -7.12 5.36
N ALA A 58 -24.79 -7.56 4.73
CA ALA A 58 -23.45 -7.57 5.34
C ALA A 58 -22.36 -7.59 4.27
N LEU A 59 -21.22 -6.99 4.59
CA LEU A 59 -20.02 -7.01 3.76
C LEU A 59 -18.81 -7.42 4.61
N ARG A 60 -18.22 -8.56 4.27
CA ARG A 60 -16.92 -8.99 4.80
C ARG A 60 -15.87 -8.78 3.73
N ALA A 61 -14.74 -8.13 4.06
CA ALA A 61 -13.66 -7.89 3.10
C ALA A 61 -12.28 -8.09 3.73
N SER A 62 -11.48 -8.99 3.18
CA SER A 62 -10.07 -9.19 3.52
C SER A 62 -9.20 -8.48 2.49
N VAL A 63 -8.22 -7.69 2.91
CA VAL A 63 -7.31 -6.99 2.00
C VAL A 63 -5.87 -7.31 2.40
N VAL A 64 -5.17 -8.07 1.58
CA VAL A 64 -3.77 -8.42 1.80
C VAL A 64 -2.90 -7.52 0.93
N SER A 65 -1.89 -6.87 1.52
CA SER A 65 -0.99 -5.98 0.77
C SER A 65 0.48 -6.30 1.07
N PRO A 66 1.33 -6.46 0.04
CA PRO A 66 2.76 -6.67 0.23
C PRO A 66 3.42 -5.35 0.66
N LEU A 67 3.73 -5.22 1.95
CA LEU A 67 4.34 -4.00 2.51
C LEU A 67 5.88 -4.00 2.46
N GLY A 68 6.52 -5.12 2.09
CA GLY A 68 7.98 -5.21 2.01
C GLY A 68 8.66 -5.25 3.38
N HIS A 69 9.96 -4.87 3.43
CA HIS A 69 10.76 -4.95 4.65
C HIS A 69 10.37 -3.89 5.69
N TRP A 70 10.04 -2.68 5.25
CA TRP A 70 9.69 -1.55 6.11
C TRP A 70 8.22 -1.13 5.96
N LEU A 71 7.64 -0.52 6.99
CA LEU A 71 6.27 -0.04 7.01
C LEU A 71 6.23 1.48 6.81
N PRO A 72 5.88 1.98 5.61
CA PRO A 72 5.70 3.41 5.40
C PRO A 72 4.49 3.93 6.16
N SER A 73 4.53 5.18 6.66
CA SER A 73 3.38 5.80 7.34
C SER A 73 2.13 5.81 6.46
N SER A 74 2.30 5.93 5.14
CA SER A 74 1.20 5.85 4.17
C SER A 74 0.58 4.45 4.04
N ALA A 75 1.18 3.39 4.60
CA ALA A 75 0.62 2.03 4.57
C ALA A 75 -0.68 1.89 5.36
N ALA A 76 -0.98 2.81 6.29
CA ALA A 76 -2.24 2.83 7.02
C ALA A 76 -3.42 3.35 6.18
N ILE A 77 -3.15 4.15 5.14
CA ILE A 77 -4.18 4.81 4.33
C ILE A 77 -5.07 3.79 3.59
N PRO A 78 -4.55 2.74 2.93
CA PRO A 78 -5.37 1.72 2.32
C PRO A 78 -6.31 1.01 3.32
N ALA A 79 -5.83 0.74 4.54
CA ALA A 79 -6.65 0.13 5.59
C ALA A 79 -7.81 1.04 6.00
N TRP A 80 -7.52 2.34 6.19
CA TRP A 80 -8.52 3.35 6.50
C TRP A 80 -9.57 3.45 5.39
N ASN A 81 -9.13 3.55 4.14
CA ASN A 81 -10.01 3.67 2.97
C ASN A 81 -10.88 2.42 2.81
N ALA A 82 -10.32 1.22 2.96
CA ALA A 82 -11.08 -0.03 2.89
C ALA A 82 -12.19 -0.07 3.95
N GLY A 83 -11.90 0.34 5.20
CA GLY A 83 -12.92 0.44 6.25
C GLY A 83 -14.00 1.49 5.96
N ALA A 84 -13.62 2.64 5.39
CA ALA A 84 -14.57 3.68 5.00
C ALA A 84 -15.49 3.25 3.84
N SER A 85 -14.93 2.65 2.79
CA SER A 85 -15.69 2.14 1.63
C SER A 85 -16.69 1.05 2.05
N CYS A 86 -16.28 0.15 2.94
CA CYS A 86 -17.20 -0.89 3.44
C CYS A 86 -18.36 -0.29 4.25
N ARG A 87 -18.12 0.79 5.01
CA ARG A 87 -19.18 1.50 5.78
C ARG A 87 -20.21 2.15 4.88
N ALA A 88 -19.77 2.73 3.77
CA ALA A 88 -20.67 3.35 2.79
C ALA A 88 -21.54 2.31 2.07
N ALA A 89 -20.99 1.13 1.76
CA ALA A 89 -21.67 0.12 0.95
C ALA A 89 -22.87 -0.54 1.66
N THR A 90 -22.82 -0.76 2.97
CA THR A 90 -23.84 -1.56 3.67
C THR A 90 -24.99 -0.72 4.23
N GLY A 91 -24.86 0.61 4.33
CA GLY A 91 -25.90 1.51 4.86
C GLY A 91 -26.32 1.27 6.34
N SER A 92 -25.94 0.13 6.93
CA SER A 92 -26.30 -0.31 8.28
C SER A 92 -25.09 -0.91 8.98
N ARG A 93 -24.94 -0.60 10.27
CA ARG A 93 -23.84 -0.97 11.18
C ARG A 93 -23.83 -2.47 11.52
N ARG A 94 -23.77 -3.37 10.54
CA ARG A 94 -23.77 -4.82 10.82
C ARG A 94 -22.51 -5.45 10.23
N SER A 95 -21.46 -5.36 11.04
CA SER A 95 -20.15 -6.02 10.94
C SER A 95 -19.34 -5.80 9.66
N ILE A 96 -18.37 -4.89 9.74
CA ILE A 96 -17.28 -4.75 8.76
C ILE A 96 -16.02 -5.28 9.42
N PHE A 97 -15.52 -6.40 8.92
CA PHE A 97 -14.20 -6.93 9.29
C PHE A 97 -13.26 -6.68 8.12
N VAL A 98 -12.31 -5.76 8.32
CA VAL A 98 -11.20 -5.51 7.40
C VAL A 98 -9.92 -5.94 8.12
N GLN A 99 -9.29 -6.98 7.59
CA GLN A 99 -8.00 -7.47 8.08
C GLN A 99 -6.94 -7.15 7.04
N VAL A 100 -5.93 -6.37 7.44
CA VAL A 100 -4.76 -6.10 6.60
C VAL A 100 -3.61 -7.00 7.06
N LEU A 101 -3.27 -7.97 6.22
CA LEU A 101 -2.22 -8.93 6.48
C LEU A 101 -0.97 -8.56 5.69
N LYS A 102 0.18 -8.56 6.38
CA LYS A 102 1.50 -8.55 5.75
C LYS A 102 1.94 -9.99 5.54
N PRO A 103 2.09 -10.48 4.30
CA PRO A 103 2.70 -11.79 4.08
C PRO A 103 4.18 -11.75 4.48
N PRO A 104 4.75 -12.84 5.03
CA PRO A 104 6.17 -12.92 5.32
C PRO A 104 6.96 -12.91 4.00
N THR A 105 7.57 -11.79 3.63
CA THR A 105 8.37 -11.67 2.41
C THR A 105 9.87 -11.71 2.74
N ARG A 106 10.60 -12.65 2.11
CA ARG A 106 12.07 -12.77 2.17
C ARG A 106 12.81 -11.82 1.20
N ARG A 107 12.11 -11.00 0.42
CA ARG A 107 12.69 -10.18 -0.65
C ARG A 107 12.94 -8.73 -0.19
N ARG A 108 14.17 -8.25 -0.42
CA ARG A 108 14.62 -6.88 -0.13
C ARG A 108 14.10 -5.82 -1.09
N SER A 109 13.57 -6.17 -2.26
CA SER A 109 12.98 -5.23 -3.21
C SER A 109 11.63 -5.71 -3.72
N GLY A 110 10.66 -4.79 -3.75
CA GLY A 110 9.36 -5.01 -4.37
C GLY A 110 9.50 -4.98 -5.89
N SER A 111 9.78 -6.12 -6.51
CA SER A 111 9.65 -6.25 -7.96
C SER A 111 8.17 -6.28 -8.32
N ILE A 112 7.68 -5.22 -8.96
CA ILE A 112 6.44 -5.27 -9.74
C ILE A 112 6.67 -6.29 -10.86
N ALA A 113 6.00 -7.45 -10.78
CA ALA A 113 5.77 -8.25 -11.97
C ALA A 113 4.78 -7.47 -12.85
N VAL A 114 5.24 -7.00 -14.01
CA VAL A 114 4.36 -6.49 -15.07
C VAL A 114 3.79 -7.71 -15.80
N PRO A 115 2.48 -8.01 -15.72
CA PRO A 115 1.89 -9.05 -16.54
C PRO A 115 1.86 -8.56 -17.99
N GLY A 116 2.60 -9.21 -18.90
CA GLY A 116 2.48 -8.91 -20.34
C GLY A 116 3.71 -9.14 -21.22
N ALA A 117 4.91 -9.34 -20.67
CA ALA A 117 6.12 -9.53 -21.48
C ALA A 117 6.47 -11.01 -21.73
N ARG A 118 5.58 -11.77 -22.36
CA ARG A 118 5.91 -12.99 -23.13
C ARG A 118 4.90 -13.14 -24.27
N ARG A 119 5.21 -12.61 -25.45
CA ARG A 119 4.74 -13.22 -26.70
C ARG A 119 5.70 -14.38 -26.99
N PRO A 120 5.25 -15.64 -27.08
CA PRO A 120 6.08 -16.70 -27.60
C PRO A 120 6.27 -16.47 -29.10
N THR A 121 7.54 -16.47 -29.49
CA THR A 121 8.00 -16.61 -30.87
C THR A 121 7.46 -17.92 -31.47
N ALA A 122 6.80 -17.78 -32.61
CA ALA A 122 6.90 -18.68 -33.76
C ALA A 122 6.74 -17.81 -35.01
#